data_AF-A0A957FWG2-F1
#
_entry.id   AF-A0A957FWG2-F1
#
_cell.length_a   1.000
_cell.length_b   1.000
_cell.length_c   1.000
_cell.angle_alpha   90.00
_cell.angle_beta   90.00
_cell.angle_gamma   90.00
#
_symmetry.space_group_name_H-M   'P 1'
#
loop_
_entity.id
_entity.type
_entity.pdbx_description
1 polymer ?
#
loop_
_entity_poly.entity_id
_entity_poly.type
_entity_poly.pdbx_seq_one_letter_code
_entity_poly.pdbx_strand_id
1 'polypeptide(L)'
;MISQRRLTRIPLFFVLLLLPFLTLWQLRAVAAPAALVNLCSLPGAIIANGDFSFEGDDIVVSGCQGEINGTHSFNSLTVASGSLLRHGDVMTMSLTIASDVTVETGAVIDVSSRGYAGGQAQNPGQGPGGGLNGDGPGGGGGHGGNGGGRRDFFGNYVQYGPAYGDVHRPVTLGS
;
A
#
# COMPACT_ATOMS: atom_id res chain seq x y z
N MET A 1 -73.31 -43.60 15.03
CA MET A 1 -72.82 -42.24 15.36
C MET A 1 -71.45 -42.37 16.03
N ILE A 2 -70.51 -41.47 15.69
CA ILE A 2 -69.10 -41.36 16.18
C ILE A 2 -68.15 -42.39 15.49
N SER A 3 -67.36 -42.11 14.45
CA SER A 3 -66.61 -40.93 13.95
C SER A 3 -65.23 -40.71 14.60
N GLN A 4 -64.17 -41.00 13.83
CA GLN A 4 -62.85 -40.32 13.77
C GLN A 4 -61.83 -40.71 14.89
N ARG A 5 -60.51 -40.90 14.67
CA ARG A 5 -59.57 -40.57 13.58
C ARG A 5 -58.42 -41.59 13.57
N ARG A 6 -58.07 -42.14 12.40
CA ARG A 6 -56.78 -42.81 12.18
C ARG A 6 -55.68 -41.73 12.15
N LEU A 7 -54.70 -41.83 13.05
CA LEU A 7 -53.42 -41.13 12.91
C LEU A 7 -52.67 -41.72 11.70
N THR A 8 -52.66 -40.98 10.59
CA THR A 8 -51.78 -41.27 9.46
C THR A 8 -50.36 -40.87 9.82
N ARG A 9 -49.53 -41.87 10.16
CA ARG A 9 -48.08 -41.72 10.20
C ARG A 9 -47.61 -41.30 8.80
N ILE A 10 -47.14 -40.07 8.68
CA ILE A 10 -46.48 -39.57 7.47
C ILE A 10 -45.17 -40.37 7.32
N PRO A 11 -44.95 -41.07 6.20
CA PRO A 11 -43.73 -41.84 6.01
C PRO A 11 -42.54 -40.89 5.85
N LEU A 12 -41.46 -41.20 6.56
CA LEU A 12 -40.14 -40.53 6.57
C LEU A 12 -39.47 -40.42 5.19
N PHE A 13 -40.13 -40.87 4.12
CA PHE A 13 -39.61 -40.85 2.75
C PHE A 13 -39.75 -39.49 2.05
N PHE A 14 -40.54 -38.55 2.59
CA PHE A 14 -40.74 -37.25 1.94
C PHE A 14 -39.68 -36.19 2.31
N VAL A 15 -38.82 -36.46 3.30
CA VAL A 15 -37.79 -35.51 3.76
C VAL A 15 -36.48 -35.63 2.97
N LEU A 16 -36.30 -36.69 2.17
CA LEU A 16 -35.03 -37.04 1.54
C LEU A 16 -34.92 -36.66 0.04
N LEU A 17 -35.81 -35.79 -0.46
CA LEU A 17 -35.83 -35.39 -1.88
C LEU A 17 -35.78 -33.86 -2.10
N LEU A 18 -35.22 -33.12 -1.14
CA LEU A 18 -34.92 -31.67 -1.27
C LEU A 18 -33.44 -31.34 -1.03
N LEU A 19 -32.60 -32.36 -0.85
CA LEU A 19 -31.16 -32.20 -0.58
C LEU A 19 -30.22 -32.12 -1.80
N PRO A 20 -30.64 -32.21 -3.09
CA PRO A 20 -29.74 -31.85 -4.19
C PRO A 20 -29.94 -30.42 -4.71
N PHE A 21 -30.96 -29.67 -4.26
CA PHE A 21 -31.26 -28.32 -4.77
C PHE A 21 -30.58 -27.17 -4.02
N LEU A 22 -29.82 -27.45 -2.96
CA LEU A 22 -29.14 -26.43 -2.15
C LEU A 22 -27.60 -26.52 -2.17
N THR A 23 -27.01 -27.31 -3.06
CA THR A 23 -25.54 -27.47 -3.17
C THR A 23 -24.97 -27.02 -4.51
N LEU A 24 -25.79 -26.78 -5.53
CA LEU A 24 -25.35 -26.10 -6.76
C LEU A 24 -25.65 -24.61 -6.64
N TRP A 25 -24.72 -23.85 -6.06
CA TRP A 25 -24.36 -22.47 -6.46
C TRP A 25 -23.37 -21.80 -5.49
N GLN A 26 -22.50 -22.56 -4.84
CA GLN A 26 -21.25 -21.99 -4.35
C GLN A 26 -20.25 -21.96 -5.49
N LEU A 27 -20.48 -21.13 -6.51
CA LEU A 27 -19.38 -20.64 -7.32
C LEU A 27 -18.52 -19.82 -6.35
N ARG A 28 -17.55 -20.46 -5.70
CA ARG A 28 -16.42 -19.74 -5.14
C ARG A 28 -15.76 -19.07 -6.34
N ALA A 29 -15.72 -17.75 -6.33
CA ALA A 29 -14.82 -17.01 -7.19
C ALA A 29 -13.41 -17.54 -6.90
N VAL A 30 -12.87 -18.35 -7.82
CA VAL A 30 -11.44 -18.57 -7.89
C VAL A 30 -10.90 -17.21 -8.32
N ALA A 31 -10.06 -16.59 -7.48
CA ALA A 31 -9.35 -15.38 -7.88
C ALA A 31 -8.68 -15.68 -9.22
N ALA A 32 -8.98 -14.89 -10.25
CA ALA A 32 -8.29 -15.00 -11.52
C ALA A 32 -6.79 -14.87 -11.24
N PRO A 33 -5.92 -15.66 -11.91
CA PRO A 33 -4.49 -15.46 -11.77
C PRO A 33 -4.18 -14.00 -12.15
N ALA A 34 -3.36 -13.33 -11.34
CA ALA A 34 -2.89 -11.98 -11.63
C ALA A 34 -2.29 -11.96 -13.05
N ALA A 35 -2.68 -10.99 -13.88
CA ALA A 35 -2.12 -10.89 -15.21
C ALA A 35 -0.71 -10.29 -15.12
N LEU A 36 0.21 -10.75 -15.97
CA LEU A 36 1.53 -10.13 -16.07
C LEU A 36 1.49 -8.95 -17.04
N VAL A 37 1.82 -7.76 -16.55
CA VAL A 37 1.82 -6.50 -17.32
C VAL A 37 3.24 -5.95 -17.38
N ASN A 38 3.80 -5.84 -18.59
CA ASN A 38 5.05 -5.11 -18.77
C ASN A 38 4.77 -3.62 -18.95
N LEU A 39 5.12 -2.80 -17.95
CA LEU A 39 4.94 -1.35 -17.96
C LEU A 39 5.53 -0.71 -19.23
N CYS A 40 6.68 -1.21 -19.68
CA CYS A 40 7.39 -0.69 -20.83
C CYS A 40 6.68 -0.93 -22.18
N SER A 41 5.65 -1.78 -22.20
CA SER A 41 4.80 -2.01 -23.37
C SER A 41 3.62 -1.05 -23.45
N LEU A 42 3.32 -0.32 -22.38
CA LEU A 42 2.25 0.67 -22.35
C LEU A 42 2.68 1.94 -23.12
N PRO A 43 1.72 2.67 -23.71
CA PRO A 43 1.99 3.98 -24.29
C PRO A 43 2.65 4.91 -23.26
N GLY A 44 3.86 5.38 -23.58
CA GLY A 44 4.64 6.26 -22.69
C GLY A 44 5.24 5.57 -21.46
N ALA A 45 5.09 4.25 -21.31
CA ALA A 45 5.54 3.48 -20.15
C ALA A 45 5.02 4.05 -18.80
N ILE A 46 3.77 4.52 -18.79
CA ILE A 46 3.15 5.19 -17.64
C ILE A 46 1.91 4.41 -17.21
N ILE A 47 1.78 4.18 -15.90
CA ILE A 47 0.48 3.97 -15.23
C ILE A 47 0.12 5.29 -14.57
N ALA A 48 -0.91 5.94 -15.12
CA ALA A 48 -1.29 7.29 -14.70
C ALA A 48 -2.14 7.28 -13.43
N ASN A 49 -2.14 8.39 -12.70
CA ASN A 49 -3.04 8.56 -11.56
C ASN A 49 -4.50 8.42 -12.01
N GLY A 50 -5.23 7.51 -11.36
CA GLY A 50 -6.62 7.20 -11.68
C GLY A 50 -6.79 6.14 -12.77
N ASP A 51 -5.70 5.59 -13.32
CA ASP A 51 -5.75 4.42 -14.20
C ASP A 51 -5.73 3.13 -13.37
N PHE A 52 -6.92 2.67 -13.01
CA PHE A 52 -7.11 1.45 -12.22
C PHE A 52 -7.19 0.17 -13.05
N SER A 53 -6.75 0.21 -14.32
CA SER A 53 -6.87 -0.93 -15.24
C SER A 53 -5.98 -2.12 -14.87
N PHE A 54 -4.98 -1.91 -14.02
CA PHE A 54 -3.94 -2.88 -13.67
C PHE A 54 -3.98 -3.29 -12.18
N GLU A 55 -5.09 -3.01 -11.50
CA GLU A 55 -5.23 -3.35 -10.07
C GLU A 55 -5.29 -4.87 -9.87
N GLY A 56 -4.44 -5.37 -8.97
CA GLY A 56 -4.30 -6.80 -8.69
C GLY A 56 -3.42 -7.58 -9.68
N ASP A 57 -2.78 -6.89 -10.64
CA ASP A 57 -1.88 -7.52 -11.62
C ASP A 57 -0.43 -7.58 -11.14
N ASP A 58 0.37 -8.41 -11.82
CA ASP A 58 1.83 -8.48 -11.67
C ASP A 58 2.49 -7.46 -12.60
N ILE A 59 3.05 -6.40 -12.02
CA ILE A 59 3.69 -5.32 -12.80
C ILE A 59 5.18 -5.61 -12.96
N VAL A 60 5.67 -5.57 -14.19
CA VAL A 60 7.09 -5.70 -14.53
C VAL A 60 7.58 -4.46 -15.28
N VAL A 61 8.62 -3.83 -14.77
CA VAL A 61 9.36 -2.74 -15.47
C VAL A 61 10.62 -3.35 -16.06
N SER A 62 10.61 -3.63 -17.36
CA SER A 62 11.73 -4.31 -18.03
C SER A 62 12.19 -3.62 -19.30
N GLY A 63 13.46 -3.24 -19.34
CA GLY A 63 14.12 -2.69 -20.53
C GLY A 63 13.79 -1.22 -20.80
N CYS A 64 13.23 -0.50 -19.83
CA CYS A 64 12.90 0.92 -19.99
C CYS A 64 12.99 1.70 -18.69
N GLN A 65 12.70 2.99 -18.83
CA GLN A 65 12.36 3.87 -17.72
C GLN A 65 10.84 4.05 -17.74
N GLY A 66 10.16 3.62 -16.68
CA GLY A 66 8.72 3.70 -16.55
C GLY A 66 8.30 4.53 -15.35
N GLU A 67 7.04 4.95 -15.36
CA GLU A 67 6.47 5.84 -14.35
C GLU A 67 5.15 5.28 -13.83
N ILE A 68 4.97 5.32 -12.51
CA ILE A 68 3.71 4.96 -11.85
C ILE A 68 3.33 6.13 -10.96
N ASN A 69 2.06 6.51 -11.00
CA ASN A 69 1.57 7.75 -10.40
C ASN A 69 0.28 7.52 -9.64
N GLY A 70 0.17 8.07 -8.43
CA GLY A 70 -1.06 7.98 -7.64
C GLY A 70 -1.13 6.72 -6.78
N THR A 71 -2.35 6.31 -6.45
CA THR A 71 -2.58 5.17 -5.54
C THR A 71 -2.98 3.94 -6.32
N HIS A 72 -2.24 2.85 -6.15
CA HIS A 72 -2.47 1.59 -6.83
C HIS A 72 -2.25 0.39 -5.89
N SER A 73 -2.93 -0.70 -6.21
CA SER A 73 -2.78 -2.00 -5.55
C SER A 73 -2.43 -3.05 -6.60
N PHE A 74 -1.23 -3.62 -6.52
CA PHE A 74 -0.76 -4.67 -7.44
C PHE A 74 -0.60 -5.99 -6.69
N ASN A 75 -0.59 -7.10 -7.44
CA ASN A 75 -0.22 -8.39 -6.84
C ASN A 75 1.28 -8.46 -6.58
N SER A 76 2.12 -8.12 -7.56
CA SER A 76 3.57 -8.00 -7.40
C SER A 76 4.14 -6.85 -8.22
N LEU A 77 5.36 -6.41 -7.87
CA LEU A 77 6.11 -5.41 -8.63
C LEU A 77 7.53 -5.90 -8.83
N THR A 78 7.98 -6.01 -10.08
CA THR A 78 9.37 -6.31 -10.43
C THR A 78 9.97 -5.16 -11.23
N VAL A 79 11.06 -4.58 -10.74
CA VAL A 79 11.91 -3.66 -11.51
C VAL A 79 13.13 -4.46 -11.96
N ALA A 80 13.13 -4.82 -13.25
CA ALA A 80 14.14 -5.70 -13.82
C ALA A 80 15.49 -5.00 -14.00
N SER A 81 16.55 -5.79 -14.21
CA SER A 81 17.93 -5.35 -14.29
C SER A 81 18.11 -4.21 -15.30
N GLY A 82 18.69 -3.09 -14.86
CA GLY A 82 18.93 -1.90 -15.69
C GLY A 82 17.69 -1.05 -16.00
N SER A 83 16.52 -1.40 -15.48
CA SER A 83 15.31 -0.58 -15.58
C SER A 83 15.28 0.51 -14.50
N LEU A 84 14.50 1.56 -14.77
CA LEU A 84 14.23 2.64 -13.82
C LEU A 84 12.72 2.81 -13.66
N LEU A 85 12.23 2.74 -12.42
CA LEU A 85 10.87 3.12 -12.06
C LEU A 85 10.91 4.47 -11.34
N ARG A 86 10.14 5.43 -11.80
CA ARG A 86 10.03 6.77 -11.19
C ARG A 86 8.60 7.10 -10.79
N HIS A 87 8.48 8.09 -9.90
CA HIS A 87 7.24 8.81 -9.63
C HIS A 87 7.22 10.13 -10.42
N GLY A 88 6.14 10.42 -11.14
CA GLY A 88 5.93 11.67 -11.87
C GLY A 88 5.52 12.83 -10.95
N ASP A 89 5.39 14.07 -11.46
CA ASP A 89 5.12 15.29 -10.66
C ASP A 89 3.67 15.39 -10.11
N VAL A 90 3.23 14.35 -9.42
CA VAL A 90 1.95 14.26 -8.72
C VAL A 90 2.18 14.19 -7.22
N MET A 91 1.25 14.77 -6.44
CA MET A 91 1.45 15.05 -5.01
C MET A 91 1.76 13.80 -4.16
N THR A 92 1.27 12.61 -4.54
CA THR A 92 1.47 11.39 -3.73
C THR A 92 1.43 10.15 -4.61
N MET A 93 2.37 9.22 -4.39
CA MET A 93 2.31 7.85 -4.89
C MET A 93 2.21 6.90 -3.71
N SER A 94 1.28 5.96 -3.77
CA SER A 94 1.09 4.93 -2.75
C SER A 94 0.84 3.60 -3.45
N LEU A 95 1.78 2.67 -3.31
CA LEU A 95 1.66 1.33 -3.88
C LEU A 95 1.40 0.33 -2.77
N THR A 96 0.29 -0.41 -2.88
CA THR A 96 0.03 -1.57 -2.05
C THR A 96 0.37 -2.82 -2.85
N ILE A 97 1.30 -3.63 -2.36
CA ILE A 97 1.77 -4.83 -3.06
C ILE A 97 1.39 -6.04 -2.21
N ALA A 98 0.62 -6.96 -2.78
CA ALA A 98 0.09 -8.12 -2.04
C ALA A 98 1.16 -9.20 -1.79
N SER A 99 2.07 -9.36 -2.74
CA SER A 99 3.18 -10.31 -2.72
C SER A 99 4.50 -9.54 -2.56
N ASP A 100 5.46 -9.72 -3.48
CA ASP A 100 6.80 -9.17 -3.36
C ASP A 100 7.03 -7.93 -4.25
N VAL A 101 7.91 -7.06 -3.76
CA VAL A 101 8.60 -6.05 -4.58
C VAL A 101 10.01 -6.56 -4.85
N THR A 102 10.28 -6.90 -6.11
CA THR A 102 11.60 -7.35 -6.56
C THR A 102 12.33 -6.22 -7.27
N VAL A 103 13.51 -5.88 -6.79
CA VAL A 103 14.42 -4.92 -7.45
C VAL A 103 15.67 -5.69 -7.83
N GLU A 104 15.84 -5.94 -9.13
CA GLU A 104 16.98 -6.70 -9.62
C GLU A 104 18.28 -5.89 -9.59
N THR A 105 19.40 -6.57 -9.84
CA THR A 105 20.71 -5.91 -9.84
C THR A 105 20.78 -4.80 -10.89
N GLY A 106 21.18 -3.60 -10.45
CA GLY A 106 21.27 -2.42 -11.32
C GLY A 106 19.93 -1.80 -11.70
N ALA A 107 18.82 -2.32 -11.19
CA ALA A 107 17.52 -1.65 -11.27
C ALA A 107 17.44 -0.48 -10.28
N VAL A 108 16.64 0.54 -10.63
CA VAL A 108 16.49 1.76 -9.81
C VAL A 108 15.01 2.04 -9.57
N ILE A 109 14.65 2.26 -8.31
CA ILE A 109 13.41 2.97 -7.94
C ILE A 109 13.80 4.39 -7.54
N ASP A 110 13.46 5.36 -8.39
CA ASP A 110 13.79 6.76 -8.21
C ASP A 110 12.63 7.53 -7.57
N VAL A 111 12.83 7.89 -6.30
CA VAL A 111 11.94 8.74 -5.50
C VAL A 111 12.63 10.04 -5.08
N SER A 112 13.66 10.44 -5.84
CA SER A 112 14.46 11.63 -5.53
C SER A 112 13.59 12.88 -5.40
N SER A 113 13.83 13.65 -4.35
CA SER A 113 13.10 14.89 -4.04
C SER A 113 11.60 14.71 -3.75
N ARG A 114 11.12 13.48 -3.47
CA ARG A 114 9.70 13.20 -3.20
C ARG A 114 9.38 12.99 -1.71
N GLY A 115 10.35 13.20 -0.82
CA GLY A 115 10.16 13.20 0.63
C GLY A 115 9.61 14.52 1.16
N TYR A 116 9.29 14.56 2.46
CA TYR A 116 8.84 15.79 3.12
C TYR A 116 9.94 16.84 3.16
N ALA A 117 9.55 18.12 3.04
CA ALA A 117 10.49 19.22 3.22
C ALA A 117 10.98 19.29 4.67
N GLY A 118 12.31 19.43 4.83
CA GLY A 118 12.95 19.65 6.12
C GLY A 118 12.59 21.01 6.72
N GLY A 119 12.77 21.13 8.04
CA GLY A 119 12.51 22.38 8.76
C GLY A 119 13.43 23.52 8.31
N GLN A 120 12.90 24.73 8.35
CA GLN A 120 13.59 26.00 8.10
C GLN A 120 13.61 26.82 9.40
N ALA A 121 14.38 27.92 9.43
CA ALA A 121 14.46 28.79 10.61
C ALA A 121 13.08 29.23 11.14
N GLN A 122 12.12 29.45 10.24
CA GLN A 122 10.77 29.92 10.59
C GLN A 122 9.67 28.85 10.44
N ASN A 123 9.95 27.72 9.77
CA ASN A 123 8.94 26.70 9.48
C ASN A 123 9.39 25.33 10.02
N PRO A 124 8.55 24.60 10.75
CA PRO A 124 8.88 23.24 11.16
C PRO A 124 9.01 22.30 9.96
N GLY A 125 9.66 21.15 10.16
CA GLY A 125 9.68 20.07 9.16
C GLY A 125 8.27 19.56 8.88
N GLN A 126 8.00 19.16 7.63
CA GLN A 126 6.65 18.77 7.18
C GLN A 126 6.32 17.30 7.43
N GLY A 127 7.32 16.48 7.79
CA GLY A 127 7.11 15.07 8.11
C GLY A 127 6.54 14.84 9.51
N PRO A 128 6.03 13.64 9.81
CA PRO A 128 5.40 13.33 11.11
C PRO A 128 6.30 13.50 12.34
N GLY A 129 7.62 13.40 12.14
CA GLY A 129 8.63 13.69 13.15
C GLY A 129 9.31 15.04 12.93
N GLY A 130 8.69 15.98 12.22
CA GLY A 130 9.30 17.26 11.87
C GLY A 130 9.89 18.00 13.07
N GLY A 131 11.16 18.39 12.97
CA GLY A 131 11.79 19.28 13.94
C GLY A 131 11.11 20.65 13.94
N LEU A 132 11.06 21.31 15.10
CA LEU A 132 10.45 22.64 15.23
C LEU A 132 11.32 23.75 14.60
N ASN A 133 10.70 24.89 14.35
CA ASN A 133 11.36 26.13 13.92
C ASN A 133 12.16 26.79 15.06
N GLY A 134 13.15 27.61 14.72
CA GLY A 134 14.03 28.32 15.68
C GLY A 134 15.37 28.70 15.06
N ASP A 135 16.28 29.28 15.85
CA ASP A 135 17.63 29.77 15.46
C ASP A 135 18.65 28.65 15.13
N GLY A 136 18.12 27.64 14.46
CA GLY A 136 18.68 26.43 13.94
C GLY A 136 17.73 25.25 14.23
N PRO A 137 17.42 24.46 13.21
CA PRO A 137 16.42 23.42 13.31
C PRO A 137 16.94 22.27 14.17
N GLY A 138 16.09 21.75 15.05
CA GLY A 138 16.31 20.44 15.66
C GLY A 138 16.16 19.34 14.61
N GLY A 139 16.83 18.19 14.82
CA GLY A 139 16.67 17.04 13.94
C GLY A 139 15.25 16.47 14.00
N GLY A 140 14.77 15.90 12.90
CA GLY A 140 13.51 15.16 12.87
C GLY A 140 13.56 13.90 13.75
N GLY A 141 12.44 13.55 14.36
CA GLY A 141 12.24 12.26 15.01
C GLY A 141 12.02 11.15 13.98
N GLY A 142 11.93 9.91 14.46
CA GLY A 142 11.70 8.72 13.64
C GLY A 142 10.80 7.70 14.32
N HIS A 143 10.67 6.55 13.67
CA HIS A 143 9.97 5.40 14.22
C HIS A 143 10.68 4.83 15.44
N GLY A 144 10.20 5.19 16.63
CA GLY A 144 10.74 4.74 17.92
C GLY A 144 11.80 5.65 18.55
N GLY A 145 12.04 6.84 18.02
CA GLY A 145 13.07 7.74 18.57
C GLY A 145 12.82 9.22 18.30
N ASN A 146 13.13 10.04 19.28
CA ASN A 146 13.15 11.49 19.14
C ASN A 146 14.37 11.92 18.32
N GLY A 147 14.26 13.03 17.61
CA GLY A 147 15.35 13.62 16.85
C GLY A 147 16.45 14.22 17.73
N GLY A 148 17.55 14.63 17.10
CA GLY A 148 18.64 15.33 17.79
C GLY A 148 18.22 16.74 18.23
N GLY A 149 18.26 17.02 19.53
CA GLY A 149 18.15 18.38 20.05
C GLY A 149 19.50 19.09 20.06
N ARG A 150 19.49 20.37 20.42
CA ARG A 150 20.70 21.20 20.55
C ARG A 150 20.51 22.25 21.63
N ARG A 151 21.52 23.06 21.92
CA ARG A 151 21.34 24.25 22.77
C ARG A 151 21.11 25.51 21.92
N ASP A 152 20.24 26.40 22.38
CA ASP A 152 20.10 27.73 21.79
C ASP A 152 21.30 28.62 22.17
N PHE A 153 21.28 29.85 21.67
CA PHE A 153 22.25 30.89 22.02
C PHE A 153 22.29 31.22 23.53
N PHE A 154 21.24 30.87 24.29
CA PHE A 154 21.15 31.10 25.74
C PHE A 154 21.51 29.85 26.56
N GLY A 155 21.93 28.76 25.92
CA GLY A 155 22.29 27.51 26.59
C GLY A 155 21.10 26.64 27.01
N ASN A 156 19.86 26.99 26.66
CA ASN A 156 18.69 26.15 26.88
C ASN A 156 18.67 25.02 25.87
N TYR A 157 18.25 23.83 26.30
CA TYR A 157 18.05 22.72 25.38
C TYR A 157 16.80 22.99 24.54
N VAL A 158 16.98 23.07 23.22
CA VAL A 158 15.94 23.34 22.22
C VAL A 158 15.57 22.06 21.49
N GLN A 159 14.30 22.02 21.16
CA GLN A 159 13.46 20.87 20.90
C GLN A 159 13.91 19.99 19.72
N TYR A 160 13.63 18.69 19.86
CA TYR A 160 13.77 17.66 18.85
C TYR A 160 12.45 17.39 18.14
N GLY A 161 12.49 16.81 16.95
CA GLY A 161 11.32 16.21 16.32
C GLY A 161 10.82 15.00 17.13
N PRO A 162 9.52 14.89 17.44
CA PRO A 162 8.99 13.82 18.27
C PRO A 162 9.09 12.46 17.56
N ALA A 163 9.27 11.40 18.34
CA ALA A 163 9.07 10.03 17.84
C ALA A 163 7.64 9.86 17.32
N TYR A 164 7.47 9.09 16.26
CA TYR A 164 6.15 8.77 15.69
C TYR A 164 6.08 7.33 15.22
N GLY A 165 4.89 6.74 15.22
CA GLY A 165 4.69 5.35 14.78
C GLY A 165 5.49 4.34 15.62
N ASP A 166 5.73 3.18 15.02
CA ASP A 166 6.34 2.02 15.67
C ASP A 166 7.55 1.53 14.86
N VAL A 167 8.67 1.25 15.53
CA VAL A 167 9.93 0.82 14.88
C VAL A 167 9.85 -0.58 14.26
N HIS A 168 8.97 -1.43 14.79
CA HIS A 168 8.75 -2.78 14.30
C HIS A 168 7.57 -2.85 13.31
N ARG A 169 6.76 -1.80 13.24
CA ARG A 169 5.59 -1.68 12.36
C ARG A 169 5.43 -0.25 11.82
N PRO A 170 6.39 0.26 11.02
CA PRO A 170 6.29 1.59 10.44
C PRO A 170 5.19 1.63 9.37
N VAL A 171 4.00 2.11 9.75
CA VAL A 171 2.82 2.25 8.86
C VAL A 171 2.60 3.70 8.43
N THR A 172 3.37 4.63 8.97
CA THR A 172 3.32 6.05 8.59
C THR A 172 4.52 6.35 7.72
N LEU A 173 4.33 7.16 6.67
CA LEU A 173 5.46 7.66 5.89
C LEU A 173 6.36 8.50 6.80
N GLY A 174 7.67 8.34 6.65
CA GLY A 174 8.66 9.01 7.47
C GLY A 174 9.65 9.81 6.63
N SER A 175 10.10 10.95 7.20
CA SER A 175 11.16 11.81 6.67
C SER A 175 12.41 11.74 7.51
#